data_AF-A0A7S2LGI0-F1
#
_entry.id   AF-A0A7S2LGI0-F1
#
_cell.length_a   1.000
_cell.length_b   1.000
_cell.length_c   1.000
_cell.angle_alpha   90.00
_cell.angle_beta   90.00
_cell.angle_gamma   90.00
#
_symmetry.space_group_name_H-M   'P 1'
#
loop_
_entity.id
_entity.type
_entity.pdbx_description
1 polymer ?
#
loop_
_entity_poly.entity_id
_entity_poly.type
_entity_poly.pdbx_seq_one_letter_code
_entity_poly.pdbx_strand_id
1 'polypeptide(L)'
;MVKQGFTVLLCVALCALTVSGFVPGGANKRPFSGGALHMVGTEKSFRVPVTLPNKVDEEGADETKKEVLIFEPLLKEKSKVVEVRYDIPCSLNIEQCENTGLPICYLPGFNGDVPNDILRYTSAWTENGDCVMHDCCAGTWEECVEALCSNNEDNGGEIVLLYERALSSIYNV
;
A
#
# COMPACT_ATOMS: atom_id res chain seq x y z
N MET A 1 -33.90 -56.68 -37.13
CA MET A 1 -34.45 -56.94 -35.78
C MET A 1 -33.26 -57.39 -34.96
N VAL A 2 -32.67 -56.62 -34.05
CA VAL A 2 -33.20 -56.15 -32.76
C VAL A 2 -32.51 -54.82 -32.41
N LYS A 3 -33.30 -53.82 -31.97
CA LYS A 3 -32.80 -52.56 -31.41
C LYS A 3 -32.44 -52.81 -29.94
N GLN A 4 -31.23 -52.47 -29.49
CA GLN A 4 -30.94 -52.29 -28.07
C GLN A 4 -30.34 -50.92 -27.84
N GLY A 5 -31.15 -50.07 -27.19
CA GLY A 5 -30.79 -48.73 -26.79
C GLY A 5 -29.92 -48.77 -25.53
N PHE A 6 -28.85 -47.99 -25.56
CA PHE A 6 -28.11 -47.62 -24.36
C PHE A 6 -28.80 -46.39 -23.76
N THR A 7 -29.50 -46.60 -22.65
CA THR A 7 -30.04 -45.54 -21.81
C THR A 7 -28.90 -44.92 -21.03
N VAL A 8 -28.60 -43.65 -21.33
CA VAL A 8 -27.70 -42.79 -20.54
C VAL A 8 -28.40 -42.45 -19.23
N LEU A 9 -27.94 -43.03 -18.12
CA LEU A 9 -28.42 -42.69 -16.79
C LEU A 9 -27.67 -41.45 -16.29
N LEU A 10 -28.29 -40.29 -16.46
CA LEU A 10 -27.86 -39.00 -15.93
C LEU A 10 -28.17 -38.95 -14.43
N CYS A 11 -27.20 -39.31 -13.58
CA CYS A 11 -27.30 -39.08 -12.14
C CYS A 11 -26.99 -37.61 -11.83
N VAL A 12 -28.02 -36.76 -11.82
CA VAL A 12 -27.95 -35.43 -11.21
C VAL A 12 -28.01 -35.61 -9.70
N ALA A 13 -26.84 -35.68 -9.06
CA ALA A 13 -26.73 -35.61 -7.60
C ALA A 13 -26.85 -34.14 -7.17
N LEU A 14 -28.05 -33.74 -6.75
CA LEU A 14 -28.27 -32.56 -5.93
C LEU A 14 -27.59 -32.78 -4.57
N CYS A 15 -26.36 -32.28 -4.41
CA CYS A 15 -25.82 -31.99 -3.09
C CYS A 15 -26.33 -30.61 -2.64
N ALA A 16 -27.55 -30.60 -2.11
CA ALA A 16 -28.00 -29.55 -1.21
C ALA A 16 -27.30 -29.76 0.14
N LEU A 17 -26.07 -29.25 0.27
CA LEU A 17 -25.43 -29.10 1.57
C LEU A 17 -25.80 -27.73 2.12
N THR A 18 -26.53 -27.84 3.21
CA THR A 18 -26.95 -26.81 4.16
C THR A 18 -25.80 -25.87 4.52
N VAL A 19 -26.01 -24.59 4.29
CA VAL A 19 -25.25 -23.48 4.87
C VAL A 19 -25.38 -23.55 6.40
N SER A 20 -24.40 -24.16 7.06
CA SER A 20 -24.19 -24.03 8.50
C SER A 20 -23.19 -22.90 8.74
N GLY A 21 -23.69 -21.89 9.47
CA GLY A 21 -23.07 -20.65 9.92
C GLY A 21 -21.55 -20.57 9.87
N PHE A 22 -21.06 -19.63 9.05
CA PHE A 22 -19.75 -19.04 9.22
C PHE A 22 -19.90 -17.71 9.95
N VAL A 23 -19.03 -17.51 10.92
CA VAL A 23 -19.04 -16.48 11.96
C VAL A 23 -19.05 -15.07 11.34
N PRO A 24 -19.91 -14.14 11.79
CA PRO A 24 -19.65 -12.73 11.56
C PRO A 24 -18.41 -12.38 12.39
N GLY A 25 -17.23 -12.50 11.77
CA GLY A 25 -16.02 -11.90 12.30
C GLY A 25 -16.35 -10.42 12.46
N GLY A 26 -16.44 -9.97 13.71
CA GLY A 26 -16.63 -8.56 14.03
C GLY A 26 -15.51 -7.80 13.37
N ALA A 27 -15.81 -7.20 12.21
CA ALA A 27 -14.94 -6.25 11.57
C ALA A 27 -14.87 -5.08 12.55
N ASN A 28 -13.87 -5.15 13.42
CA ASN A 28 -13.40 -4.04 14.21
C ASN A 28 -12.76 -3.10 13.18
N LYS A 29 -13.62 -2.38 12.45
CA LYS A 29 -13.23 -1.37 11.49
C LYS A 29 -12.52 -0.32 12.33
N ARG A 30 -11.19 -0.43 12.41
CA ARG A 30 -10.36 0.67 12.91
C ARG A 30 -10.85 1.90 12.14
N PRO A 31 -11.22 3.00 12.83
CA PRO A 31 -11.66 4.19 12.15
C PRO A 31 -10.56 4.56 11.14
N PHE A 32 -10.94 4.59 9.86
CA PHE A 32 -10.07 4.93 8.74
C PHE A 32 -9.31 6.20 9.10
N SER A 33 -8.02 6.08 9.44
CA SER A 33 -7.18 7.22 9.82
C SER A 33 -6.44 7.77 8.60
N GLY A 34 -7.10 7.77 7.44
CA GLY A 34 -6.63 8.38 6.19
C GLY A 34 -6.54 9.90 6.32
N GLY A 35 -5.67 10.37 7.20
CA GLY A 35 -5.28 11.76 7.32
C GLY A 35 -4.09 11.99 6.42
N ALA A 36 -4.31 12.62 5.26
CA ALA A 36 -3.21 13.17 4.48
C ALA A 36 -2.53 14.26 5.32
N LEU A 37 -1.37 13.95 5.88
CA LEU A 37 -0.57 14.91 6.64
C LEU A 37 0.06 15.91 5.66
N HIS A 38 -0.33 17.18 5.78
CA HIS A 38 0.17 18.25 4.92
C HIS A 38 1.43 18.86 5.55
N MET A 39 2.61 18.56 4.97
CA MET A 39 3.86 19.15 5.42
C MET A 39 4.41 20.13 4.38
N VAL A 40 4.55 21.39 4.79
CA VAL A 40 5.17 22.45 4.00
C VAL A 40 6.65 22.49 4.35
N GLY A 41 7.50 21.97 3.46
CA GLY A 41 8.95 22.07 3.59
C GLY A 41 9.44 23.51 3.34
N THR A 42 10.64 23.81 3.85
CA THR A 42 11.41 24.95 3.35
C THR A 42 11.97 24.60 1.97
N GLU A 43 12.28 25.58 1.11
CA GLU A 43 12.76 25.33 -0.27
C GLU A 43 14.00 24.42 -0.39
N LYS A 44 14.66 24.05 0.72
CA LYS A 44 15.91 23.28 0.73
C LYS A 44 15.76 21.83 1.19
N SER A 45 14.78 21.50 2.04
CA SER A 45 14.61 20.13 2.53
C SER A 45 13.24 19.92 3.18
N PHE A 46 12.80 18.67 3.12
CA PHE A 46 11.68 18.13 3.89
C PHE A 46 12.19 17.54 5.20
N ARG A 47 11.40 17.72 6.26
CA ARG A 47 11.59 17.04 7.56
C ARG A 47 10.27 16.40 7.94
N VAL A 48 10.20 15.09 7.81
CA VAL A 48 8.95 14.33 7.84
C VAL A 48 8.98 13.34 9.01
N PRO A 49 8.28 13.61 10.12
CA PRO A 49 8.08 12.60 11.16
C PRO A 49 7.11 11.54 10.65
N VAL A 50 7.53 10.28 10.67
CA VAL A 50 6.74 9.12 10.24
C VAL A 50 6.58 8.17 11.41
N THR A 51 5.36 7.64 11.55
CA THR A 51 5.11 6.51 12.44
C THR A 51 5.17 5.22 11.63
N LEU A 52 6.05 4.30 11.99
CA LEU A 52 6.21 3.05 11.27
C LEU A 52 5.08 2.06 11.60
N PRO A 53 4.69 1.20 10.63
CA PRO A 53 3.87 0.03 10.92
C PRO A 53 4.53 -0.85 11.99
N ASN A 54 3.70 -1.38 12.88
CA ASN A 54 4.10 -2.34 13.89
C ASN A 54 3.67 -3.75 13.49
N LYS A 55 4.47 -4.73 13.92
CA LYS A 55 4.01 -6.12 13.92
C LYS A 55 2.85 -6.23 14.89
N VAL A 56 1.84 -6.97 14.50
CA VAL A 56 0.70 -7.25 15.38
C VAL A 56 1.11 -8.46 16.22
N ASP A 57 1.81 -8.19 17.30
CA ASP A 57 2.21 -9.21 18.26
C ASP A 57 0.95 -9.72 19.00
N GLU A 58 0.87 -11.02 19.28
CA GLU A 58 -0.25 -11.61 20.05
C GLU A 58 -0.38 -11.02 21.46
N GLU A 59 0.70 -10.42 21.98
CA GLU A 59 0.79 -9.86 23.34
C GLU A 59 0.36 -8.39 23.43
N GLY A 60 0.05 -7.74 22.29
CA GLY A 60 -0.58 -6.42 22.26
C GLY A 60 0.27 -5.26 22.80
N ALA A 61 1.59 -5.44 22.94
CA ALA A 61 2.51 -4.36 23.29
C ALA A 61 2.81 -3.51 22.04
N ASP A 62 2.03 -2.45 21.85
CA ASP A 62 2.15 -1.50 20.73
C ASP A 62 3.28 -0.49 21.00
N GLU A 63 4.54 -0.88 20.78
CA GLU A 63 5.66 0.07 20.76
C GLU A 63 5.67 0.81 19.42
N THR A 64 4.95 1.93 19.36
CA THR A 64 4.90 2.78 18.16
C THR A 64 6.27 3.38 17.83
N LYS A 65 7.00 2.78 16.88
CA LYS A 65 8.30 3.29 16.41
C LYS A 65 8.08 4.54 15.54
N LYS A 66 8.81 5.61 15.84
CA LYS A 66 8.78 6.87 15.09
C LYS A 66 10.15 7.19 14.51
N GLU A 67 10.16 7.59 13.25
CA GLU A 67 11.36 8.02 12.53
C GLU A 67 11.17 9.44 12.00
N VAL A 68 12.26 10.17 11.79
CA VAL A 68 12.23 11.51 11.18
C VAL A 68 13.09 11.49 9.95
N LEU A 69 12.45 11.53 8.78
CA LEU A 69 13.14 11.57 7.49
C LEU A 69 13.53 13.00 7.16
N ILE A 70 14.74 13.18 6.64
CA ILE A 70 15.24 14.47 6.14
C ILE A 70 15.81 14.24 4.74
N PHE A 71 15.22 14.89 3.73
CA PHE A 71 15.61 14.72 2.34
C PHE A 71 15.31 15.97 1.50
N GLU A 72 16.01 16.11 0.37
CA GLU A 72 15.80 17.22 -0.56
C GLU A 72 14.64 16.94 -1.53
N PRO A 73 13.89 17.97 -1.97
CA PRO A 73 12.89 17.83 -3.03
C PRO A 73 13.49 17.30 -4.33
N LEU A 74 12.82 16.39 -5.01
CA LEU A 74 13.19 15.95 -6.36
C LEU A 74 12.59 16.88 -7.42
N LEU A 75 11.41 17.45 -7.15
CA LEU A 75 10.77 18.37 -8.06
C LEU A 75 11.48 19.73 -8.02
N LYS A 76 11.73 20.30 -9.20
CA LYS A 76 12.33 21.63 -9.35
C LYS A 76 11.36 22.76 -8.96
N GLU A 77 10.08 22.49 -9.02
CA GLU A 77 9.02 23.41 -8.62
C GLU A 77 8.66 23.21 -7.14
N LYS A 78 7.85 24.11 -6.58
CA LYS A 78 7.39 23.96 -5.20
C LYS A 78 6.56 22.69 -5.06
N SER A 79 6.95 21.84 -4.13
CA SER A 79 6.29 20.56 -3.86
C SER A 79 5.98 20.41 -2.38
N LYS A 80 5.22 19.37 -2.06
CA LYS A 80 4.87 18.96 -0.70
C LYS A 80 5.02 17.45 -0.55
N VAL A 81 5.20 16.99 0.68
CA VAL A 81 5.13 15.57 1.00
C VAL A 81 3.72 15.21 1.45
N VAL A 82 3.21 14.10 0.94
CA VAL A 82 1.91 13.52 1.28
C VAL A 82 2.15 12.13 1.83
N GLU A 83 1.78 11.93 3.09
CA GLU A 83 1.75 10.60 3.70
C GLU A 83 0.41 9.94 3.38
N VAL A 84 0.47 8.70 2.90
CA VAL A 84 -0.67 7.85 2.57
C VAL A 84 -0.46 6.51 3.27
N ARG A 85 -1.52 5.99 3.89
CA ARG A 85 -1.49 4.69 4.58
C ARG A 85 -2.53 3.77 3.98
N TYR A 86 -2.24 2.48 3.87
CA TYR A 86 -3.18 1.47 3.40
C TYR A 86 -3.19 0.27 4.34
N ASP A 87 -4.38 -0.22 4.69
CA ASP A 87 -4.52 -1.53 5.32
C ASP A 87 -4.16 -2.62 4.30
N ILE A 88 -3.51 -3.69 4.76
CA ILE A 88 -3.13 -4.85 3.95
C ILE A 88 -4.19 -5.95 4.12
N PRO A 89 -4.62 -6.63 3.03
CA PRO A 89 -4.13 -6.52 1.66
C PRO A 89 -4.65 -5.28 0.93
N CYS A 90 -3.78 -4.66 0.12
CA CYS A 90 -4.10 -3.51 -0.73
C CYS A 90 -3.61 -3.71 -2.17
N SER A 91 -4.19 -2.95 -3.09
CA SER A 91 -3.65 -2.77 -4.45
C SER A 91 -3.05 -1.39 -4.56
N LEU A 92 -1.86 -1.29 -5.14
CA LEU A 92 -1.13 -0.04 -5.30
C LEU A 92 -1.07 0.35 -6.77
N ASN A 93 -1.29 1.63 -7.05
CA ASN A 93 -1.26 2.18 -8.41
C ASN A 93 0.09 2.81 -8.71
N ILE A 94 1.18 2.06 -8.55
CA ILE A 94 2.56 2.57 -8.68
C ILE A 94 3.25 1.89 -9.87
N GLU A 95 3.89 2.68 -10.72
CA GLU A 95 4.66 2.19 -11.87
C GLU A 95 5.97 2.98 -12.03
N GLN A 96 6.92 2.43 -12.77
CA GLN A 96 8.12 3.16 -13.15
C GLN A 96 7.81 4.11 -14.31
N CYS A 97 8.10 5.40 -14.15
CA CYS A 97 7.99 6.37 -15.23
C CYS A 97 9.08 6.15 -16.28
N GLU A 98 8.71 5.87 -17.53
CA GLU A 98 9.68 5.62 -18.62
C GLU A 98 10.64 6.78 -18.87
N ASN A 99 10.19 8.03 -18.64
CA ASN A 99 10.98 9.23 -18.95
C ASN A 99 11.99 9.59 -17.86
N THR A 100 11.65 9.33 -16.60
CA THR A 100 12.47 9.76 -15.45
C THR A 100 13.11 8.58 -14.72
N GLY A 101 12.62 7.36 -14.93
CA GLY A 101 12.97 6.17 -14.17
C GLY A 101 12.41 6.15 -12.75
N LEU A 102 11.66 7.18 -12.32
CA LEU A 102 11.15 7.33 -10.97
C LEU A 102 9.83 6.55 -10.76
N PRO A 103 9.59 6.04 -9.55
CA PRO A 103 8.32 5.42 -9.19
C PRO A 103 7.23 6.50 -9.07
N ILE A 104 6.14 6.36 -9.84
CA ILE A 104 5.04 7.31 -9.87
C ILE A 104 3.70 6.64 -9.60
N CYS A 105 2.78 7.37 -8.99
CA CYS A 105 1.37 6.99 -8.94
C CYS A 105 0.73 7.26 -10.32
N TYR A 106 0.13 6.25 -10.95
CA TYR A 106 -0.47 6.37 -12.29
C TYR A 106 -2.01 6.48 -12.26
N LEU A 107 -2.65 6.08 -11.16
CA LEU A 107 -4.10 6.20 -10.94
C LEU A 107 -4.39 6.69 -9.53
N PRO A 108 -5.39 7.57 -9.33
CA PRO A 108 -5.72 8.07 -8.01
C PRO A 108 -6.11 6.93 -7.07
N GLY A 109 -5.49 6.89 -5.89
CA GLY A 109 -5.85 5.98 -4.82
C GLY A 109 -6.95 6.54 -3.92
N PHE A 110 -7.50 5.68 -3.07
CA PHE A 110 -8.58 6.06 -2.16
C PHE A 110 -8.09 6.95 -1.00
N ASN A 111 -6.81 6.83 -0.62
CA ASN A 111 -6.23 7.51 0.54
C ASN A 111 -5.44 8.78 0.19
N GLY A 112 -5.63 9.29 -1.01
CA GLY A 112 -5.25 10.65 -1.37
C GLY A 112 -4.01 10.79 -2.23
N ASP A 113 -3.34 9.70 -2.62
CA ASP A 113 -2.39 9.70 -3.75
C ASP A 113 -3.11 10.02 -5.06
N VAL A 114 -2.44 10.76 -5.93
CA VAL A 114 -3.00 11.22 -7.21
C VAL A 114 -2.02 10.93 -8.34
N PRO A 115 -2.50 10.87 -9.61
CA PRO A 115 -1.62 10.68 -10.75
C PRO A 115 -0.47 11.68 -10.79
N ASN A 116 0.73 11.20 -11.11
CA ASN A 116 2.00 11.91 -11.15
C ASN A 116 2.62 12.27 -9.80
N ASP A 117 2.07 11.79 -8.68
CA ASP A 117 2.81 11.79 -7.43
C ASP A 117 4.05 10.90 -7.53
N ILE A 118 5.19 11.38 -7.05
CA ILE A 118 6.44 10.59 -7.02
C ILE A 118 6.52 9.85 -5.70
N LEU A 119 6.62 8.52 -5.71
CA LEU A 119 6.84 7.75 -4.48
C LEU A 119 8.26 7.98 -3.97
N ARG A 120 8.40 8.70 -2.86
CA ARG A 120 9.71 8.97 -2.23
C ARG A 120 10.12 7.85 -1.30
N TYR A 121 9.22 7.44 -0.41
CA TYR A 121 9.51 6.41 0.57
C TYR A 121 8.34 5.45 0.73
N THR A 122 8.64 4.20 1.06
CA THR A 122 7.68 3.21 1.52
C THR A 122 8.16 2.60 2.82
N SER A 123 7.25 2.18 3.70
CA SER A 123 7.61 1.21 4.74
C SER A 123 8.10 -0.08 4.07
N ALA A 124 9.08 -0.74 4.67
CA ALA A 124 9.60 -2.02 4.23
C ALA A 124 10.04 -2.85 5.43
N TRP A 125 9.90 -4.17 5.30
CA TRP A 125 10.29 -5.13 6.32
C TRP A 125 11.61 -5.80 5.95
N THR A 126 12.55 -5.75 6.89
CA THR A 126 13.85 -6.41 6.75
C THR A 126 13.76 -7.90 7.09
N GLU A 127 14.77 -8.69 6.72
CA GLU A 127 14.87 -10.12 7.08
C GLU A 127 14.86 -10.35 8.60
N ASN A 128 15.35 -9.39 9.38
CA ASN A 128 15.34 -9.44 10.85
C ASN A 128 13.96 -9.15 11.45
N GLY A 129 12.98 -8.79 10.62
CA GLY A 129 11.63 -8.43 11.05
C GLY A 129 11.47 -6.99 11.49
N ASP A 130 12.49 -6.14 11.32
CA ASP A 130 12.39 -4.70 11.59
C ASP A 130 11.70 -3.97 10.44
N CYS A 131 10.77 -3.06 10.77
CA CYS A 131 10.23 -2.11 9.81
C CYS A 131 11.12 -0.87 9.70
N VAL A 132 11.36 -0.43 8.46
CA VAL A 132 12.15 0.76 8.10
C VAL A 132 11.47 1.56 6.99
N MET A 133 11.84 2.83 6.79
CA MET A 133 11.47 3.57 5.58
C MET A 133 12.52 3.37 4.48
N HIS A 134 12.13 2.77 3.37
CA HIS A 134 12.96 2.55 2.19
C HIS A 134 12.83 3.72 1.20
N ASP A 135 13.96 4.28 0.74
CA ASP A 135 14.00 5.34 -0.29
C ASP A 135 13.80 4.73 -1.69
N CYS A 136 12.61 4.94 -2.24
CA CYS A 136 12.21 4.37 -3.52
C CYS A 136 12.87 5.05 -4.73
N CYS A 137 13.58 6.17 -4.52
CA CYS A 137 14.24 6.94 -5.57
C CYS A 137 15.77 6.77 -5.58
N ALA A 138 16.35 6.16 -4.55
CA ALA A 138 17.79 5.97 -4.42
C ALA A 138 18.32 4.68 -5.09
N GLY A 139 17.46 3.67 -5.23
CA GLY A 139 17.78 2.33 -5.72
C GLY A 139 17.26 2.02 -7.13
N THR A 140 17.25 0.74 -7.50
CA THR A 140 16.59 0.27 -8.73
C THR A 140 15.08 0.11 -8.53
N TRP A 141 14.34 0.01 -9.64
CA TRP A 141 12.90 -0.24 -9.57
C TRP A 141 12.58 -1.58 -8.90
N GLU A 142 13.41 -2.60 -9.12
CA GLU A 142 13.26 -3.92 -8.50
C GLU A 142 13.41 -3.85 -6.99
N GLU A 143 14.36 -3.07 -6.47
CA GLU A 143 14.52 -2.84 -5.03
C GLU A 143 13.30 -2.12 -4.44
N CYS A 144 12.73 -1.15 -5.18
CA CYS A 144 11.48 -0.49 -4.78
C CYS A 144 10.30 -1.47 -4.74
N VAL A 145 10.17 -2.35 -5.74
CA VAL A 145 9.13 -3.39 -5.77
C VAL A 145 9.30 -4.38 -4.63
N GLU A 146 10.52 -4.83 -4.36
CA GLU A 146 10.82 -5.71 -3.22
C GLU A 146 10.41 -5.05 -1.90
N ALA A 147 10.77 -3.78 -1.70
CA ALA A 147 10.38 -3.01 -0.54
C ALA A 147 8.84 -2.92 -0.39
N LEU A 148 8.11 -2.65 -1.47
CA LEU A 148 6.65 -2.62 -1.49
C LEU A 148 6.06 -3.99 -1.12
N CYS A 149 6.54 -5.07 -1.76
CA CYS A 149 6.07 -6.44 -1.57
C CYS A 149 6.42 -7.03 -0.19
N SER A 150 7.42 -6.48 0.50
CA SER A 150 7.72 -6.86 1.89
C SER A 150 6.57 -6.54 2.86
N ASN A 151 5.68 -5.61 2.49
CA ASN A 151 4.47 -5.29 3.22
C ASN A 151 3.38 -6.31 2.85
N ASN A 152 3.28 -7.37 3.65
CA ASN A 152 2.29 -8.42 3.51
C ASN A 152 1.69 -8.77 4.88
N GLU A 153 0.62 -9.57 4.87
CA GLU A 153 -0.14 -9.91 6.08
C GLU A 153 0.69 -10.60 7.16
N ASP A 154 1.78 -11.29 6.80
CA ASP A 154 2.67 -11.96 7.76
C ASP A 154 3.57 -10.97 8.51
N ASN A 155 3.88 -9.83 7.89
CA ASN A 155 4.78 -8.82 8.44
C ASN A 155 4.06 -7.66 9.11
N GLY A 156 2.87 -7.27 8.62
CA GLY A 156 2.11 -6.16 9.19
C GLY A 156 0.76 -5.97 8.51
N GLY A 157 -0.15 -5.28 9.21
CA GLY A 157 -1.49 -4.99 8.69
C GLY A 157 -1.61 -3.67 7.92
N GLU A 158 -0.52 -2.92 7.76
CA GLU A 158 -0.52 -1.58 7.16
C GLU A 158 0.78 -1.33 6.38
N ILE A 159 0.68 -0.57 5.28
CA ILE A 159 1.80 0.02 4.54
C ILE A 159 1.74 1.55 4.60
N VAL A 160 2.88 2.20 4.75
CA VAL A 160 3.03 3.66 4.74
C VAL A 160 3.79 4.10 3.49
N LEU A 161 3.22 5.04 2.74
CA LEU A 161 3.76 5.58 1.51
C LEU A 161 3.93 7.09 1.66
N LEU A 162 5.10 7.61 1.29
CA LEU A 162 5.35 9.05 1.22
C LEU A 162 5.52 9.46 -0.24
N TYR A 163 4.61 10.31 -0.69
CA TYR A 163 4.65 10.88 -2.03
C TYR A 163 5.18 12.32 -2.00
N GLU A 164 5.96 12.70 -3.00
CA GLU A 164 6.22 14.10 -3.31
C GLU A 164 5.26 14.55 -4.42
N ARG A 165 4.52 15.62 -4.13
CA ARG A 165 3.51 16.20 -5.01
C ARG A 165 3.86 17.63 -5.38
N ALA A 166 3.85 17.94 -6.67
CA ALA A 166 3.93 19.31 -7.17
C ALA A 166 2.76 20.16 -6.63
N LEU A 167 3.01 21.40 -6.20
CA LEU A 167 1.91 22.30 -5.82
C LEU A 167 1.16 22.85 -7.03
N SER A 168 1.78 22.88 -8.20
CA SER A 168 1.16 23.29 -9.47
C SER A 168 0.02 22.35 -9.89
N SER A 169 0.11 21.05 -9.55
CA SER A 169 -0.92 20.07 -9.88
C SER A 169 -2.25 20.28 -9.14
N ILE A 170 -2.25 21.08 -8.06
CA ILE A 170 -3.43 21.36 -7.24
C ILE A 170 -4.33 22.43 -7.90
N TYR A 171 -3.80 23.26 -8.81
CA TYR A 171 -4.51 24.40 -9.38
C TYR A 171 -5.10 24.17 -10.78
N ASN A 172 -5.00 22.95 -11.32
CA ASN A 172 -5.57 22.59 -12.63
C ASN A 172 -6.96 21.93 -12.52
N VAL A 173 -7.73 22.25 -11.48
CA VAL A 173 -9.13 21.83 -11.30
C VAL A 173 -10.07 22.94 -11.78
#